data_AF-A0A939RHY2-F1
#
_entry.id   AF-A0A939RHY2-F1
#
_cell.length_a   1.000
_cell.length_b   1.000
_cell.length_c   1.000
_cell.angle_alpha   90.00
_cell.angle_beta   90.00
_cell.angle_gamma   90.00
#
_symmetry.space_group_name_H-M   'P 1'
#
loop_
_entity.id
_entity.type
_entity.pdbx_description
1 polymer ?
#
loop_
_entity_poly.entity_id
_entity_poly.type
_entity_poly.pdbx_seq_one_letter_code
_entity_poly.pdbx_strand_id
1 'polypeptide(L)'
;MELSVGYVFAWKVRKARLVAGRTSGEVDRALEGGMDRLHGLVSRKLGQDPALAQVEEEAGEGQASLSDDTRQWLALSLNNSARKDTEFAAALKAVVGEVQAAERAGAASPSRTR
;
A
#
# COMPACT_ATOMS: atom_id res chain seq x y z
N MET A 1 -1.46 -13.05 -0.79
CA MET A 1 -1.15 -12.01 -1.78
C MET A 1 -2.25 -10.96 -1.87
N GLU A 2 -3.53 -11.35 -1.74
CA GLU A 2 -4.67 -10.43 -1.82
C GLU A 2 -4.63 -9.26 -0.81
N LEU A 3 -4.16 -9.53 0.43
CA LEU A 3 -3.97 -8.49 1.44
C LEU A 3 -2.91 -7.46 1.01
N SER A 4 -1.80 -7.89 0.39
CA SER A 4 -0.72 -7.00 -0.07
C SER A 4 -1.20 -6.01 -1.12
N VAL A 5 -2.11 -6.42 -2.01
CA VAL A 5 -2.70 -5.58 -3.06
C VAL A 5 -3.57 -4.48 -2.46
N GLY A 6 -4.39 -4.84 -1.46
CA GLY A 6 -5.20 -3.87 -0.72
C GLY A 6 -4.34 -2.80 -0.04
N TYR A 7 -3.20 -3.20 0.54
CA TYR A 7 -2.26 -2.27 1.18
C TYR A 7 -1.55 -1.33 0.19
N VAL A 8 -1.11 -1.86 -0.96
CA VAL A 8 -0.49 -1.04 -2.02
C VAL A 8 -1.46 0.01 -2.53
N PHE A 9 -2.74 -0.36 -2.70
CA PHE A 9 -3.75 0.61 -3.10
C PHE A 9 -4.07 1.64 -2.02
N ALA A 10 -4.31 1.19 -0.77
CA ALA A 10 -4.61 2.09 0.34
C ALA A 10 -3.51 3.15 0.52
N TRP A 11 -2.25 2.75 0.31
CA TRP A 11 -1.12 3.66 0.23
C TRP A 11 -1.25 4.66 -0.93
N LYS A 12 -1.49 4.21 -2.17
CA LYS A 12 -1.60 5.09 -3.35
C LYS A 12 -2.70 6.12 -3.22
N VAL A 13 -3.89 5.72 -2.75
CA VAL A 13 -5.00 6.67 -2.49
C VAL A 13 -4.61 7.69 -1.42
N ARG A 14 -3.96 7.24 -0.34
CA ARG A 14 -3.53 8.14 0.74
C ARG A 14 -2.49 9.14 0.24
N LYS A 15 -1.54 8.68 -0.59
CA LYS A 15 -0.53 9.56 -1.21
C LYS A 15 -1.14 10.54 -2.21
N ALA A 16 -2.08 10.10 -3.05
CA ALA A 16 -2.81 11.00 -3.94
C ALA A 16 -3.58 12.09 -3.17
N ARG A 17 -4.20 11.73 -2.03
CA ARG A 17 -4.87 12.68 -1.13
C ARG A 17 -3.90 13.65 -0.44
N LEU A 18 -2.72 13.19 -0.04
CA LEU A 18 -1.66 14.04 0.52
C LEU A 18 -1.15 15.06 -0.52
N VAL A 19 -0.88 14.62 -1.74
CA VAL A 19 -0.45 15.49 -2.85
C VAL A 19 -1.56 16.49 -3.25
N ALA A 20 -2.83 16.07 -3.16
CA ALA A 20 -3.99 16.92 -3.42
C ALA A 20 -4.37 17.88 -2.26
N GLY A 21 -3.57 17.97 -1.19
CA GLY A 21 -3.74 18.95 -0.11
C GLY A 21 -4.96 18.71 0.80
N ARG A 22 -5.70 17.61 0.64
CA ARG A 22 -6.79 17.22 1.56
C ARG A 22 -6.23 16.43 2.73
N THR A 23 -5.84 17.17 3.76
CA THR A 23 -5.47 16.69 5.10
C THR A 23 -6.48 15.68 5.65
N SER A 24 -6.01 14.56 6.21
CA SER A 24 -6.80 13.79 7.19
C SER A 24 -5.91 13.00 8.16
N GLY A 25 -5.75 13.62 9.34
CA GLY A 25 -5.55 12.95 10.63
C GLY A 25 -4.15 12.44 10.92
N GLU A 26 -3.80 12.49 12.22
CA GLU A 26 -2.70 11.78 12.89
C GLU A 26 -2.70 10.30 12.51
N VAL A 27 -2.28 9.99 11.30
CA VAL A 27 -1.74 8.68 11.03
C VAL A 27 -0.36 8.67 11.64
N ASP A 28 -0.18 7.73 12.56
CA ASP A 28 1.09 7.49 13.23
C ASP A 28 2.21 7.48 12.17
N ARG A 29 3.28 8.25 12.39
CA ARG A 29 4.45 8.29 11.51
C ARG A 29 5.00 6.89 11.24
N ALA A 30 4.76 5.93 12.15
CA ALA A 30 5.08 4.53 11.95
C ALA A 30 4.32 3.91 10.76
N LEU A 31 3.02 4.20 10.61
CA LEU A 31 2.21 3.72 9.50
C LEU A 31 2.61 4.40 8.18
N GLU A 32 2.88 5.71 8.21
CA GLU A 32 3.40 6.44 7.03
C GLU A 32 4.75 5.89 6.57
N GLY A 33 5.68 5.67 7.50
CA GLY A 33 6.98 5.08 7.19
C GLY A 33 6.91 3.64 6.70
N GLY A 34 5.99 2.82 7.23
CA GLY A 34 5.75 1.46 6.74
C GLY A 34 5.17 1.45 5.31
N MET A 35 4.26 2.38 5.03
CA MET A 35 3.64 2.53 3.70
C MET A 35 4.65 3.04 2.65
N ASP A 36 5.56 3.94 3.00
CA ASP A 36 6.64 4.38 2.10
C ASP A 36 7.66 3.27 1.81
N ARG A 37 7.96 2.41 2.80
CA ARG A 37 8.77 1.21 2.58
C ARG A 37 8.08 0.24 1.62
N LEU A 38 6.76 0.06 1.75
CA LEU A 38 5.98 -0.81 0.88
C LEU A 38 6.04 -0.31 -0.57
N HIS A 39 5.87 0.99 -0.77
CA HIS A 39 6.03 1.61 -2.07
C HIS A 39 7.42 1.39 -2.65
N GLY A 40 8.47 1.75 -1.92
CA GLY A 40 9.84 1.64 -2.42
C GLY A 40 10.18 0.21 -2.81
N LEU A 41 9.68 -0.78 -2.05
CA LEU A 41 9.84 -2.19 -2.38
C LEU A 41 9.09 -2.59 -3.65
N VAL A 42 7.81 -2.23 -3.76
CA VAL A 42 6.97 -2.60 -4.91
C VAL A 42 7.42 -1.89 -6.18
N SER A 43 7.71 -0.59 -6.13
CA SER A 43 8.18 0.17 -7.29
C SER A 43 9.56 -0.26 -7.77
N ARG A 44 10.48 -0.63 -6.86
CA ARG A 44 11.76 -1.21 -7.27
C ARG A 44 11.60 -2.58 -7.92
N LYS A 45 10.64 -3.39 -7.45
CA LYS A 45 10.46 -4.75 -7.97
C LYS A 45 9.70 -4.78 -9.29
N LEU A 46 8.60 -4.05 -9.36
CA LEU A 46 7.72 -3.99 -10.53
C LEU A 46 8.23 -3.01 -11.58
N GLY A 47 9.01 -1.99 -11.20
CA GLY A 47 9.57 -1.03 -12.13
C GLY A 47 8.48 -0.33 -12.95
N GLN A 48 8.48 -0.54 -14.26
CA GLN A 48 7.51 0.00 -15.21
C GLN A 48 6.35 -0.96 -15.50
N ASP A 49 5.99 -1.82 -14.54
CA ASP A 49 4.87 -2.74 -14.70
C ASP A 49 3.57 -1.96 -15.00
N PRO A 50 2.81 -2.34 -16.04
CA PRO A 50 1.60 -1.63 -16.44
C PRO A 50 0.52 -1.65 -15.35
N ALA A 51 0.48 -2.68 -14.50
CA ALA A 51 -0.44 -2.71 -13.37
C ALA A 51 -0.08 -1.65 -12.33
N LEU A 52 1.21 -1.34 -12.13
CA LEU A 52 1.61 -0.28 -11.21
C LEU A 52 1.27 1.11 -11.76
N ALA A 53 1.42 1.32 -13.07
CA ALA A 53 1.02 2.57 -13.74
C ALA A 53 -0.50 2.80 -13.67
N GLN A 54 -1.29 1.74 -13.89
CA GLN A 54 -2.76 1.83 -13.79
C GLN A 54 -3.22 2.19 -12.37
N VAL A 55 -2.57 1.61 -11.35
CA VAL A 55 -2.84 1.95 -9.93
C VAL A 55 -2.46 3.41 -9.64
N GLU A 56 -1.41 3.94 -10.26
CA GLU A 56 -1.03 5.36 -10.15
C GLU A 56 -2.08 6.30 -10.73
N GLU A 57 -2.60 5.96 -11.90
CA GLU A 57 -3.66 6.70 -12.58
C GLU A 57 -4.96 6.69 -11.76
N GLU A 58 -5.47 5.50 -11.42
CA GLU A 58 -6.71 5.32 -10.64
C GLU A 58 -6.66 6.02 -9.27
N ALA A 59 -5.51 5.96 -8.60
CA ALA A 59 -5.33 6.68 -7.34
C ALA A 59 -5.28 8.20 -7.53
N GLY A 60 -4.67 8.68 -8.61
CA GLY A 60 -4.61 10.10 -8.98
C GLY A 60 -5.99 10.69 -9.28
N GLU A 61 -6.91 9.88 -9.82
CA GLU A 61 -8.31 10.25 -10.05
C GLU A 61 -9.14 10.38 -8.76
N GLY A 62 -8.56 10.02 -7.61
CA GLY A 62 -9.20 10.16 -6.30
C GLY A 62 -10.23 9.07 -5.99
N GLN A 63 -10.19 7.94 -6.70
CA GLN A 63 -11.05 6.80 -6.44
C GLN A 63 -10.84 6.24 -5.02
N ALA A 64 -11.91 5.68 -4.44
CA ALA A 64 -11.90 5.10 -3.11
C ALA A 64 -11.48 3.61 -3.10
N SER A 65 -11.51 2.95 -4.26
CA SER A 65 -11.12 1.54 -4.50
C SER A 65 -10.51 1.42 -5.90
N LEU A 66 -9.54 0.50 -6.11
CA LEU A 66 -9.15 0.10 -7.47
C LEU A 66 -10.34 -0.53 -8.18
N SER A 67 -10.34 -0.47 -9.50
CA SER A 67 -11.13 -1.38 -10.31
C SER A 67 -10.72 -2.85 -10.02
N ASP A 68 -11.66 -3.78 -10.15
CA ASP A 68 -11.40 -5.20 -9.92
C ASP A 68 -10.32 -5.74 -10.86
N ASP A 69 -10.29 -5.25 -12.11
CA ASP A 69 -9.29 -5.63 -13.12
C ASP A 69 -7.88 -5.19 -12.70
N THR A 70 -7.71 -3.92 -12.32
CA THR A 70 -6.43 -3.38 -11.85
C THR A 70 -5.95 -4.08 -10.59
N ARG A 71 -6.87 -4.40 -9.68
CA ARG A 71 -6.58 -5.19 -8.47
C ARG A 71 -6.07 -6.57 -8.84
N GLN A 72 -6.72 -7.25 -9.78
CA GLN A 72 -6.36 -8.60 -10.20
C GLN A 72 -5.01 -8.63 -10.92
N TRP A 73 -4.74 -7.66 -11.80
CA TRP A 73 -3.45 -7.53 -12.47
C TRP A 73 -2.30 -7.24 -11.50
N LEU A 74 -2.49 -6.31 -10.57
CA LEU A 74 -1.50 -6.03 -9.54
C LEU A 74 -1.23 -7.28 -8.67
N ALA A 75 -2.27 -8.03 -8.33
CA ALA A 75 -2.14 -9.29 -7.59
C ALA A 75 -1.29 -10.31 -8.34
N LEU A 76 -1.52 -10.46 -9.65
CA LEU A 76 -0.79 -11.38 -10.52
C LEU A 76 0.68 -10.97 -10.64
N SER A 77 0.97 -9.68 -10.89
CA SER A 77 2.34 -9.19 -11.00
C SER A 77 3.14 -9.32 -9.70
N LEU A 78 2.52 -9.01 -8.55
CA LEU A 78 3.14 -9.22 -7.24
C LEU A 78 3.38 -10.71 -6.95
N ASN A 79 2.42 -11.58 -7.28
CA ASN A 79 2.55 -13.03 -7.08
C ASN A 79 3.68 -13.60 -7.95
N ASN A 80 3.72 -13.24 -9.23
CA ASN A 80 4.76 -13.66 -10.15
C ASN A 80 6.16 -13.21 -9.67
N SER A 81 6.27 -11.96 -9.23
CA SER A 81 7.52 -11.40 -8.71
C SER A 81 8.00 -12.11 -7.45
N ALA A 82 7.11 -12.39 -6.51
CA ALA A 82 7.42 -13.11 -5.27
C ALA A 82 7.72 -14.60 -5.47
N ARG A 83 7.15 -15.23 -6.50
CA ARG A 83 7.50 -16.61 -6.87
C ARG A 83 8.90 -16.70 -7.45
N LYS A 84 9.33 -15.67 -8.18
CA LYS A 84 10.65 -15.60 -8.82
C LYS A 84 11.74 -15.08 -7.88
N ASP A 85 11.36 -14.36 -6.83
CA ASP A 85 12.27 -13.72 -5.89
C ASP A 85 11.74 -13.90 -4.46
N THR A 86 12.37 -14.83 -3.75
CA THR A 86 12.05 -15.16 -2.36
C THR A 86 12.46 -14.06 -1.38
N GLU A 87 13.49 -13.27 -1.69
CA GLU A 87 13.89 -12.12 -0.88
C GLU A 87 12.83 -11.03 -0.95
N PHE A 88 12.36 -10.71 -2.16
CA PHE A 88 11.22 -9.81 -2.34
C PHE A 88 9.97 -10.33 -1.62
N ALA A 89 9.69 -11.64 -1.70
CA ALA A 89 8.54 -12.22 -1.01
C ALA A 89 8.64 -12.07 0.52
N ALA A 90 9.83 -12.23 1.09
CA ALA A 90 10.09 -12.05 2.52
C ALA A 90 9.97 -10.58 2.93
N ALA A 91 10.61 -9.68 2.17
CA ALA A 91 10.54 -8.24 2.39
C ALA A 91 9.09 -7.72 2.31
N LEU A 92 8.31 -8.20 1.33
CA LEU A 92 6.91 -7.81 1.15
C LEU A 92 6.05 -8.24 2.33
N LYS A 93 6.26 -9.47 2.84
CA LYS A 93 5.58 -9.96 4.04
C LYS A 93 5.94 -9.15 5.28
N ALA A 94 7.23 -8.84 5.46
CA ALA A 94 7.70 -8.07 6.61
C ALA A 94 7.06 -6.68 6.65
N VAL A 95 7.12 -5.95 5.53
CA VAL A 95 6.57 -4.60 5.44
C VAL A 95 5.04 -4.59 5.60
N VAL A 96 4.33 -5.54 4.98
CA VAL A 96 2.87 -5.68 5.20
C VAL A 96 2.54 -5.98 6.67
N GLY A 97 3.38 -6.77 7.35
CA GLY A 97 3.25 -7.04 8.78
C GLY A 97 3.44 -5.78 9.64
N GLU A 98 4.43 -4.95 9.33
CA GLU A 98 4.66 -3.66 10.00
C GLU A 98 3.47 -2.72 9.84
N VAL A 99 2.94 -2.61 8.63
CA VAL A 99 1.77 -1.77 8.31
C VAL A 99 0.54 -2.27 9.07
N GLN A 100 0.27 -3.57 9.08
CA GLN A 100 -0.82 -4.18 9.86
C GLN A 100 -0.68 -3.93 11.37
N ALA A 101 0.54 -4.06 11.89
CA ALA A 101 0.80 -3.82 13.30
C ALA A 101 0.56 -2.35 13.66
N ALA A 102 1.01 -1.42 12.82
CA ALA A 102 0.79 0.01 13.00
C ALA A 102 -0.70 0.39 12.90
N GLU A 103 -1.45 -0.20 11.96
CA GLU A 103 -2.91 -0.02 11.89
C GLU A 103 -3.63 -0.51 13.14
N ARG A 104 -3.24 -1.69 13.66
CA ARG A 104 -3.81 -2.22 14.90
C ARG A 104 -3.45 -1.37 16.11
N ALA A 105 -2.22 -0.85 16.18
CA ALA A 105 -1.79 0.05 17.25
C ALA A 105 -2.55 1.39 17.22
N GLY A 106 -2.79 1.94 16.02
CA GLY A 106 -3.63 3.12 15.83
C GLY A 106 -5.10 2.86 16.16
N ALA A 107 -5.65 1.70 15.78
CA ALA A 107 -7.02 1.30 16.09
C ALA A 107 -7.23 0.95 17.58
N ALA A 108 -6.18 0.47 18.27
CA ALA A 108 -6.16 0.19 19.71
C ALA A 108 -5.97 1.45 20.57
N SER A 109 -5.88 2.64 19.95
CA SER A 109 -6.03 3.93 20.63
C SER A 109 -7.44 4.53 20.49
N PRO A 110 -8.54 3.89 20.93
CA PRO A 110 -9.74 4.62 21.23
C PRO A 110 -9.63 5.19 22.66
N SER A 111 -9.74 6.52 22.76
CA SER A 111 -10.07 7.29 23.97
C SER A 111 -9.12 7.18 25.17
N ARG A 112 -8.11 8.04 25.20
CA ARG A 112 -7.69 8.67 26.46
C ARG A 112 -8.21 10.11 26.40
N THR A 113 -9.18 10.44 27.26
CA THR A 113 -9.77 11.75 27.65
C THR A 113 -11.29 11.62 27.66
N ARG A 114 -12.08 11.91 28.70
CA ARG A 114 -11.87 12.22 30.13
C ARG A 114 -13.26 12.14 30.77
#